data_AF-B7S8A9-F1
#
_entry.id   AF-B7S8A9-F1
#
_cell.length_a   1.000
_cell.length_b   1.000
_cell.length_c   1.000
_cell.angle_alpha   90.00
_cell.angle_beta   90.00
_cell.angle_gamma   90.00
#
_symmetry.space_group_name_H-M   'P 1'
#
loop_
_entity.id
_entity.type
_entity.pdbx_description
1 polymer ?
#
loop_
_entity_poly.entity_id
_entity_poly.type
_entity_poly.pdbx_seq_one_letter_code
_entity_poly.pdbx_strand_id
1 'polypeptide(L)'
;MCNKYGIYFDDLEKFGIIQNTNDHFRGEKITILYDPGMFPALIKNPNVPQEGNLQSHLDLFKTHLEEQVQKNFSGLGVIDFESWRPIFRQNWASLAPYRDLSIELETVRHKNWSKNAIKQHAVKLFESAGRLFMEETIKLAKQLRPHASWSYYAFPYCFNLTPNQPSASCDPRVFKENDQLSWLWKMEDSIIPSLYLPKSLTSHERSDFIATELQESVRTSKKFSNRPILPYFWYKFQDQVDVYFSENDILNSFKVMLDNGASGFVIWGSYKDVNTRKKCFNFKNYLKRMLGPAVATIKAIASTYTFADDINSDEL
;
A
#
# COMPACT_ATOMS: atom_id res chain seq x y z
N MET A 1 -16.45 -14.12 -0.85
CA MET A 1 -17.70 -13.52 -1.41
C MET A 1 -18.40 -14.40 -2.45
N CYS A 2 -17.65 -15.11 -3.29
CA CYS A 2 -18.21 -15.92 -4.38
C CYS A 2 -18.71 -17.32 -3.94
N ASN A 3 -18.27 -17.81 -2.78
CA ASN A 3 -18.62 -19.13 -2.24
C ASN A 3 -20.13 -19.36 -2.14
N LYS A 4 -20.91 -18.32 -1.79
CA LYS A 4 -22.39 -18.37 -1.77
C LYS A 4 -23.04 -18.67 -3.12
N TYR A 5 -22.29 -18.58 -4.22
CA TYR A 5 -22.73 -18.92 -5.57
C TYR A 5 -22.17 -20.26 -6.07
N GLY A 6 -21.49 -21.03 -5.20
CA GLY A 6 -20.77 -22.25 -5.59
C GLY A 6 -19.53 -21.97 -6.46
N ILE A 7 -19.01 -20.74 -6.43
CA ILE A 7 -17.83 -20.33 -7.18
C ILE A 7 -16.67 -20.18 -6.20
N TYR A 8 -15.81 -21.20 -6.17
CA TYR A 8 -14.62 -21.27 -5.33
C TYR A 8 -13.33 -20.99 -6.12
N PHE A 9 -12.28 -20.56 -5.44
CA PHE A 9 -10.97 -20.22 -6.01
C PHE A 9 -9.88 -21.11 -5.40
N ASP A 10 -10.05 -22.43 -5.41
CA ASP A 10 -9.20 -23.36 -4.64
C ASP A 10 -7.93 -23.80 -5.39
N ASP A 11 -7.78 -23.40 -6.66
CA ASP A 11 -6.74 -23.88 -7.56
C ASP A 11 -5.68 -22.81 -7.87
N LEU A 12 -5.38 -21.92 -6.92
CA LEU A 12 -4.41 -20.83 -7.11
C LEU A 12 -2.95 -21.29 -6.96
N GLU A 13 -2.70 -22.31 -6.13
CA GLU A 13 -1.35 -22.85 -5.89
C GLU A 13 -0.69 -23.35 -7.19
N LYS A 14 -1.46 -23.89 -8.13
CA LYS A 14 -0.95 -24.35 -9.44
C LYS A 14 -0.33 -23.22 -10.27
N PHE A 15 -0.70 -21.98 -9.98
CA PHE A 15 -0.14 -20.77 -10.60
C PHE A 15 1.01 -20.19 -9.76
N GLY A 16 1.33 -20.80 -8.62
CA GLY A 16 2.31 -20.31 -7.67
C GLY A 16 1.83 -19.16 -6.79
N ILE A 17 0.52 -18.91 -6.74
CA ILE A 17 -0.10 -17.87 -5.90
C ILE A 17 -0.30 -18.40 -4.49
N ILE A 18 0.18 -17.65 -3.49
CA ILE A 18 -0.04 -17.94 -2.07
C ILE A 18 -1.43 -17.46 -1.68
N GLN A 19 -2.22 -18.32 -1.05
CA GLN A 19 -3.60 -18.05 -0.66
C GLN A 19 -3.82 -18.45 0.79
N ASN A 20 -4.66 -17.68 1.50
CA ASN A 20 -5.15 -18.08 2.81
C ASN A 20 -5.96 -19.38 2.70
N THR A 21 -5.90 -20.20 3.74
CA THR A 21 -6.65 -21.46 3.82
C THR A 21 -8.15 -21.21 3.61
N ASN A 22 -8.78 -22.01 2.75
CA ASN A 22 -10.20 -21.92 2.37
C ASN A 22 -10.63 -20.57 1.74
N ASP A 23 -9.71 -19.84 1.09
CA ASP A 23 -9.98 -18.54 0.45
C ASP A 23 -10.54 -17.49 1.44
N HIS A 24 -10.17 -17.57 2.71
CA HIS A 24 -10.57 -16.56 3.68
C HIS A 24 -9.91 -15.21 3.35
N PHE A 25 -10.71 -14.15 3.41
CA PHE A 25 -10.23 -12.79 3.14
C PHE A 25 -9.13 -12.35 4.13
N ARG A 26 -9.20 -12.85 5.36
CA ARG A 26 -8.17 -12.71 6.39
C ARG A 26 -7.80 -14.09 6.88
N GLY A 27 -6.52 -14.42 6.85
CA GLY A 27 -6.03 -15.75 7.18
C GLY A 27 -4.55 -15.73 7.51
N GLU A 28 -3.93 -16.91 7.47
CA GLU A 28 -2.57 -17.16 7.92
C GLU A 28 -1.48 -16.62 7.00
N LYS A 29 -1.79 -16.36 5.72
CA LYS A 29 -0.81 -15.86 4.74
C LYS A 29 -0.81 -14.34 4.65
N ILE A 30 -2.00 -13.73 4.59
CA ILE A 30 -2.16 -12.28 4.46
C ILE A 30 -3.44 -11.82 5.15
N THR A 31 -3.38 -10.68 5.81
CA THR A 31 -4.53 -9.99 6.40
C THR A 31 -4.40 -8.48 6.21
N ILE A 32 -5.39 -7.87 5.55
CA ILE A 32 -5.52 -6.41 5.42
C ILE A 32 -6.57 -5.87 6.41
N LEU A 33 -6.20 -4.81 7.11
CA LEU A 33 -7.04 -4.07 8.03
C LEU A 33 -7.41 -2.74 7.38
N TYR A 34 -8.68 -2.58 6.99
CA TYR A 34 -9.19 -1.34 6.38
C TYR A 34 -9.56 -0.33 7.45
N ASP A 35 -8.89 0.81 7.45
CA ASP A 35 -9.06 1.93 8.39
C ASP A 35 -9.27 1.47 9.85
N PRO A 36 -8.31 0.70 10.42
CA PRO A 36 -8.46 0.11 11.75
C PRO A 36 -8.25 1.13 12.86
N GLY A 37 -8.76 0.82 14.05
CA GLY A 37 -8.80 1.77 15.16
C GLY A 37 -9.66 2.98 14.83
N MET A 38 -9.24 4.13 15.36
CA MET A 38 -9.94 5.41 15.20
C MET A 38 -8.98 6.50 14.77
N PHE A 39 -8.32 6.34 13.61
CA PHE A 39 -7.47 7.41 13.09
C PHE A 39 -8.29 8.70 12.94
N PRO A 40 -7.77 9.87 13.36
CA PRO A 40 -8.45 11.14 13.15
C PRO A 40 -8.70 11.36 11.66
N ALA A 41 -9.96 11.55 11.26
CA ALA A 41 -10.32 11.61 9.85
C ALA A 41 -11.56 12.48 9.63
N LEU A 42 -11.53 13.36 8.63
CA LEU A 42 -12.57 14.37 8.40
C LEU A 42 -13.95 13.80 8.06
N ILE A 43 -14.05 12.55 7.65
CA ILE A 43 -15.32 11.93 7.22
C ILE A 43 -16.03 11.19 8.38
N LYS A 44 -15.28 10.47 9.22
CA LYS A 44 -15.85 9.57 10.24
C LYS A 44 -15.93 10.22 11.63
N ASN A 45 -14.88 10.95 12.00
CA ASN A 45 -14.75 11.64 13.28
C ASN A 45 -13.96 12.93 13.01
N PRO A 46 -14.63 14.01 12.59
CA PRO A 46 -14.00 15.10 11.86
C PRO A 46 -12.91 15.77 12.67
N ASN A 47 -11.67 15.36 12.41
CA ASN A 47 -10.53 15.90 13.11
C ASN A 47 -9.22 15.68 12.35
N VAL A 48 -8.19 16.41 12.79
CA VAL A 48 -6.79 16.28 12.35
C VAL A 48 -5.96 15.57 13.42
N PRO A 49 -4.80 14.99 13.08
CA PRO A 49 -4.01 14.18 14.02
C PRO A 49 -3.71 14.88 15.35
N GLN A 50 -3.36 16.17 15.33
CA GLN A 50 -2.98 16.94 16.52
C GLN A 50 -4.13 17.22 17.50
N GLU A 51 -5.37 16.92 17.12
CA GLU A 51 -6.56 17.04 17.96
C GLU A 51 -7.16 15.66 18.30
N GLY A 52 -6.55 14.58 17.84
CA GLY A 52 -7.01 13.21 18.05
C GLY A 52 -6.66 12.66 19.43
N ASN A 53 -7.51 11.77 19.96
CA ASN A 53 -7.19 10.99 21.15
C ASN A 53 -6.47 9.69 20.75
N LEU A 54 -5.16 9.65 21.00
CA LEU A 54 -4.32 8.48 20.68
C LEU A 54 -4.77 7.22 21.43
N GLN A 55 -5.09 7.33 22.72
CA GLN A 55 -5.45 6.15 23.52
C GLN A 55 -6.74 5.50 22.99
N SER A 56 -7.76 6.32 22.69
CA SER A 56 -9.00 5.83 22.10
C SER A 56 -8.77 5.16 20.74
N HIS A 57 -7.86 5.68 19.93
CA HIS A 57 -7.45 5.04 18.68
C HIS A 57 -6.80 3.67 18.93
N LEU A 58 -5.83 3.59 19.86
CA LEU A 58 -5.08 2.36 20.15
C LEU A 58 -5.97 1.28 20.79
N ASP A 59 -6.89 1.66 21.68
CA ASP A 59 -7.85 0.76 22.30
C ASP A 59 -8.77 0.12 21.24
N LEU A 60 -9.31 0.93 20.32
CA LEU A 60 -10.13 0.41 19.23
C LEU A 60 -9.31 -0.40 18.22
N PHE A 61 -8.07 0.03 17.95
CA PHE A 61 -7.17 -0.71 17.05
C PHE A 61 -6.88 -2.10 17.61
N LYS A 62 -6.61 -2.22 18.91
CA LYS A 62 -6.42 -3.50 19.60
C LYS A 62 -7.64 -4.40 19.40
N THR A 63 -8.85 -3.89 19.63
CA THR A 63 -10.09 -4.64 19.44
C THR A 63 -10.23 -5.12 17.98
N HIS A 64 -10.07 -4.23 17.00
CA HIS A 64 -10.13 -4.61 15.58
C HIS A 64 -9.10 -5.69 15.22
N LEU A 65 -7.87 -5.55 15.71
CA LEU A 65 -6.80 -6.51 15.44
C LEU A 65 -7.10 -7.87 16.10
N GLU A 66 -7.56 -7.89 17.35
CA GLU A 66 -7.94 -9.12 18.06
C GLU A 66 -9.10 -9.86 17.38
N GLU A 67 -10.07 -9.13 16.82
CA GLU A 67 -11.21 -9.69 16.09
C GLU A 67 -10.85 -10.19 14.68
N GLN A 68 -9.91 -9.52 14.00
CA GLN A 68 -9.65 -9.73 12.58
C GLN A 68 -8.38 -10.52 12.27
N VAL A 69 -7.47 -10.67 13.24
CA VAL A 69 -6.15 -11.30 13.05
C VAL A 69 -5.94 -12.44 14.05
N GLN A 70 -5.62 -13.62 13.53
CA GLN A 70 -5.36 -14.82 14.35
C GLN A 70 -4.23 -14.61 15.36
N LYS A 71 -4.32 -15.17 16.57
CA LYS A 71 -3.34 -14.94 17.66
C LYS A 71 -1.90 -15.30 17.29
N ASN A 72 -1.72 -16.40 16.56
CA ASN A 72 -0.44 -16.92 16.09
C ASN A 72 -0.12 -16.49 14.65
N PHE A 73 -0.74 -15.40 14.16
CA PHE A 73 -0.52 -14.91 12.80
C PHE A 73 0.96 -14.60 12.55
N SER A 74 1.49 -15.17 11.47
CA SER A 74 2.88 -15.00 11.02
C SER A 74 2.97 -14.63 9.54
N GLY A 75 1.85 -14.21 8.94
CA GLY A 75 1.78 -13.78 7.55
C GLY A 75 2.05 -12.28 7.39
N LEU A 76 1.64 -11.75 6.23
CA LEU A 76 1.72 -10.32 5.92
C LEU A 76 0.49 -9.56 6.48
N GLY A 77 0.72 -8.74 7.49
CA GLY A 77 -0.26 -7.81 8.05
C GLY A 77 -0.16 -6.45 7.39
N VAL A 78 -1.25 -6.01 6.74
CA VAL A 78 -1.31 -4.72 6.04
C VAL A 78 -2.27 -3.78 6.75
N ILE A 79 -1.76 -2.64 7.21
CA ILE A 79 -2.56 -1.56 7.76
C ILE A 79 -2.92 -0.62 6.61
N ASP A 80 -4.18 -0.63 6.21
CA ASP A 80 -4.68 0.23 5.14
C ASP A 80 -5.31 1.49 5.73
N PHE A 81 -4.48 2.53 5.81
CA PHE A 81 -4.82 3.84 6.36
C PHE A 81 -4.49 4.92 5.31
N GLU A 82 -5.54 5.54 4.76
CA GLU A 82 -5.41 6.49 3.63
C GLU A 82 -6.03 7.87 3.91
N SER A 83 -6.52 8.11 5.14
CA SER A 83 -7.26 9.33 5.44
C SER A 83 -6.43 10.59 5.29
N TRP A 84 -5.12 10.53 5.59
CA TRP A 84 -4.14 11.59 5.39
C TRP A 84 -2.73 11.00 5.30
N ARG A 85 -1.77 11.78 4.82
CA ARG A 85 -0.35 11.41 4.73
C ARG A 85 0.45 12.09 5.85
N PRO A 86 1.45 11.44 6.46
CA PRO A 86 2.19 11.99 7.60
C PRO A 86 3.05 13.22 7.27
N ILE A 87 3.28 13.50 5.98
CA ILE A 87 3.97 14.70 5.52
C ILE A 87 2.93 15.75 5.12
N PHE A 88 2.91 16.90 5.79
CA PHE A 88 1.87 17.92 5.65
C PHE A 88 1.69 18.36 4.19
N ARG A 89 2.80 18.57 3.47
CA ARG A 89 2.78 19.02 2.06
C ARG A 89 2.02 18.04 1.16
N GLN A 90 2.13 16.74 1.42
CA GLN A 90 1.57 15.67 0.58
C GLN A 90 0.04 15.55 0.67
N ASN A 91 -0.59 16.27 1.61
CA ASN A 91 -2.05 16.32 1.75
C ASN A 91 -2.66 17.36 0.78
N TRP A 92 -2.64 17.05 -0.52
CA TRP A 92 -3.19 17.89 -1.59
C TRP A 92 -4.46 17.28 -2.22
N ALA A 93 -5.10 18.01 -3.15
CA ALA A 93 -6.38 17.65 -3.75
C ALA A 93 -7.45 17.30 -2.70
N SER A 94 -8.01 16.08 -2.73
CA SER A 94 -9.03 15.63 -1.77
C SER A 94 -8.55 15.62 -0.32
N LEU A 95 -7.22 15.63 -0.08
CA LEU A 95 -6.63 15.69 1.26
C LEU A 95 -6.32 17.12 1.72
N ALA A 96 -6.50 18.14 0.86
CA ALA A 96 -6.28 19.55 1.22
C ALA A 96 -7.02 20.00 2.50
N PRO A 97 -8.27 19.55 2.77
CA PRO A 97 -9.00 19.95 3.97
C PRO A 97 -8.27 19.65 5.29
N TYR A 98 -7.38 18.64 5.36
CA TYR A 98 -6.56 18.41 6.56
C TYR A 98 -5.57 19.53 6.83
N ARG A 99 -4.98 20.10 5.76
CA ARG A 99 -4.07 21.24 5.88
C ARG A 99 -4.83 22.50 6.26
N ASP A 100 -5.98 22.71 5.63
CA ASP A 100 -6.80 23.89 5.84
C ASP A 100 -7.30 23.96 7.28
N LEU A 101 -7.87 22.86 7.79
CA LEU A 101 -8.31 22.77 9.19
C LEU A 101 -7.14 22.94 10.17
N SER A 102 -5.99 22.32 9.89
CA SER A 102 -4.81 22.48 10.74
C SER A 102 -4.34 23.93 10.85
N ILE A 103 -4.40 24.69 9.75
CA ILE A 103 -4.03 26.12 9.74
C ILE A 103 -5.12 26.97 10.42
N GLU A 104 -6.39 26.64 10.22
CA GLU A 104 -7.52 27.34 10.83
C GLU A 104 -7.47 27.27 12.36
N LEU A 105 -7.26 26.07 12.91
CA LEU A 105 -7.14 25.86 14.37
C LEU A 105 -6.05 26.75 14.98
N GLU A 106 -4.89 26.82 14.33
CA GLU A 106 -3.77 27.63 14.79
C GLU A 106 -4.02 29.14 14.59
N THR A 107 -4.78 29.52 13.56
CA THR A 107 -5.21 30.91 13.36
C THR A 107 -6.12 31.38 14.50
N VAL A 108 -7.05 30.52 14.94
CA VAL A 108 -7.97 30.82 16.06
C VAL A 108 -7.21 30.94 17.38
N ARG A 109 -6.25 30.03 17.63
CA ARG A 109 -5.42 29.98 18.85
C ARG A 109 -4.41 31.11 18.95
N HIS A 110 -3.84 31.55 17.82
CA HIS A 110 -2.71 32.47 17.77
C HIS A 110 -3.02 33.73 16.94
N LYS A 111 -4.06 34.49 17.34
CA LYS A 111 -4.56 35.67 16.60
C LYS A 111 -3.51 36.76 16.31
N ASN A 112 -2.45 36.84 17.12
CA ASN A 112 -1.40 37.84 16.99
C ASN A 112 -0.17 37.35 16.20
N TRP A 113 -0.16 36.09 15.75
CA TRP A 113 0.95 35.54 14.98
C TRP A 113 0.86 35.91 13.50
N SER A 114 2.01 35.95 12.83
CA SER A 114 2.04 36.09 11.38
C SER A 114 1.50 34.84 10.70
N LYS A 115 0.94 34.99 9.49
CA LYS A 115 0.47 33.85 8.67
C LYS A 115 1.54 32.78 8.47
N ASN A 116 2.81 33.18 8.34
CA ASN A 116 3.91 32.24 8.19
C ASN A 116 4.17 31.45 9.48
N ALA A 117 4.15 32.11 10.65
CA ALA A 117 4.32 31.45 11.94
C ALA A 117 3.17 30.46 12.21
N ILE A 118 1.93 30.85 11.92
CA ILE A 118 0.75 29.97 12.01
C ILE A 118 0.95 28.72 11.13
N LYS A 119 1.33 28.89 9.86
CA LYS A 119 1.55 27.77 8.95
C LYS A 119 2.65 26.84 9.42
N GLN A 120 3.80 27.38 9.87
CA GLN A 120 4.91 26.57 10.37
C GLN A 120 4.53 25.78 11.62
N HIS A 121 3.73 26.37 12.51
CA HIS A 121 3.25 25.69 13.70
C HIS A 121 2.24 24.58 13.37
N ALA A 122 1.28 24.85 12.47
CA ALA A 122 0.33 23.86 11.98
C ALA A 122 1.03 22.65 11.34
N VAL A 123 2.06 22.88 10.51
CA VAL A 123 2.90 21.81 9.94
C VAL A 123 3.52 20.97 11.05
N LYS A 124 4.18 21.62 12.02
CA LYS A 124 4.86 20.93 13.12
C LYS A 124 3.90 20.06 13.93
N LEU A 125 2.74 20.58 14.31
CA LEU A 125 1.76 19.84 15.10
C LEU A 125 1.18 18.66 14.32
N PHE A 126 0.78 18.90 13.06
CA PHE A 126 0.22 17.86 12.20
C PHE A 126 1.21 16.72 11.96
N GLU A 127 2.45 17.02 11.57
CA GLU A 127 3.44 15.97 11.26
C GLU A 127 3.89 15.23 12.54
N SER A 128 4.01 15.92 13.68
CA SER A 128 4.37 15.29 14.95
C SER A 128 3.26 14.34 15.42
N ALA A 129 2.01 14.77 15.38
CA ALA A 129 0.88 13.94 15.76
C ALA A 129 0.61 12.83 14.74
N GLY A 130 0.70 13.12 13.44
CA GLY A 130 0.54 12.13 12.38
C GLY A 130 1.56 10.99 12.50
N ARG A 131 2.83 11.34 12.77
CA ARG A 131 3.85 10.36 13.14
C ARG A 131 3.47 9.56 14.38
N LEU A 132 3.07 10.23 15.47
CA LEU A 132 2.74 9.56 16.72
C LEU A 132 1.63 8.51 16.54
N PHE A 133 0.55 8.86 15.83
CA PHE A 133 -0.52 7.92 15.53
C PHE A 133 0.02 6.71 14.75
N MET A 134 0.66 6.93 13.59
CA MET A 134 1.13 5.82 12.76
C MET A 134 2.19 4.95 13.46
N GLU A 135 3.13 5.57 14.18
CA GLU A 135 4.21 4.88 14.87
C GLU A 135 3.69 4.01 16.02
N GLU A 136 2.76 4.50 16.83
CA GLU A 136 2.21 3.73 17.95
C GLU A 136 1.25 2.63 17.48
N THR A 137 0.50 2.84 16.39
CA THR A 137 -0.36 1.80 15.80
C THR A 137 0.48 0.59 15.34
N ILE A 138 1.54 0.80 14.56
CA ILE A 138 2.36 -0.31 14.05
C ILE A 138 3.15 -1.00 15.18
N LYS A 139 3.62 -0.24 16.19
CA LYS A 139 4.22 -0.83 17.40
C LYS A 139 3.23 -1.76 18.10
N LEU A 140 1.98 -1.32 18.29
CA LEU A 140 0.95 -2.14 18.91
C LEU A 140 0.63 -3.39 18.07
N ALA A 141 0.59 -3.26 16.74
CA ALA A 141 0.39 -4.40 15.85
C ALA A 141 1.50 -5.46 16.00
N LYS A 142 2.76 -5.02 15.99
CA LYS A 142 3.93 -5.90 16.21
C LYS A 142 3.95 -6.49 17.62
N GLN A 143 3.55 -5.73 18.64
CA GLN A 143 3.46 -6.25 20.01
C GLN A 143 2.40 -7.35 20.13
N LEU A 144 1.23 -7.16 19.51
CA LEU A 144 0.12 -8.11 19.60
C LEU A 144 0.31 -9.32 18.68
N ARG A 145 1.03 -9.18 17.56
CA ARG A 145 1.34 -10.25 16.60
C ARG A 145 2.82 -10.20 16.21
N PRO A 146 3.74 -10.64 17.10
CA PRO A 146 5.19 -10.46 16.93
C PRO A 146 5.81 -11.32 15.85
N HIS A 147 5.11 -12.35 15.37
CA HIS A 147 5.59 -13.21 14.29
C HIS A 147 5.13 -12.78 12.90
N ALA A 148 4.25 -11.78 12.81
CA ALA A 148 3.76 -11.26 11.54
C ALA A 148 4.69 -10.18 10.99
N SER A 149 4.70 -10.05 9.66
CA SER A 149 5.35 -8.95 8.94
C SER A 149 4.33 -7.82 8.80
N TRP A 150 4.61 -6.65 9.37
CA TRP A 150 3.68 -5.50 9.38
C TRP A 150 4.18 -4.35 8.53
N SER A 151 3.28 -3.78 7.73
CA SER A 151 3.52 -2.59 6.90
C SER A 151 2.23 -1.80 6.64
N TYR A 152 2.37 -0.52 6.33
CA TYR A 152 1.29 0.31 5.79
C TYR A 152 1.15 0.12 4.28
N TYR A 153 -0.10 0.14 3.81
CA TYR A 153 -0.39 0.19 2.38
C TYR A 153 0.08 1.52 1.76
N ALA A 154 0.52 1.42 0.50
CA ALA A 154 0.87 2.52 -0.43
C ALA A 154 2.17 3.29 -0.17
N PHE A 155 2.96 2.92 0.84
CA PHE A 155 4.25 3.59 1.10
C PHE A 155 5.45 2.82 0.49
N PRO A 156 6.49 3.54 -0.01
CA PRO A 156 6.58 4.99 -0.16
C PRO A 156 5.76 5.50 -1.35
N TYR A 157 5.51 6.82 -1.39
CA TYR A 157 4.92 7.48 -2.55
C TYR A 157 5.99 8.11 -3.45
N CYS A 158 5.79 8.05 -4.77
CA CYS A 158 6.60 8.75 -5.79
C CYS A 158 5.87 9.94 -6.42
N PHE A 159 4.54 9.84 -6.62
CA PHE A 159 3.67 10.83 -7.28
C PHE A 159 4.04 11.17 -8.72
N ASN A 160 4.69 10.26 -9.44
CA ASN A 160 4.95 10.40 -10.88
C ASN A 160 3.67 10.28 -11.71
N LEU A 161 3.70 10.83 -12.93
CA LEU A 161 2.56 10.88 -13.86
C LEU A 161 1.26 11.42 -13.23
N THR A 162 1.40 12.37 -12.31
CA THR A 162 0.29 13.11 -11.72
C THR A 162 0.18 14.49 -12.36
N PRO A 163 -0.96 15.21 -12.23
CA PRO A 163 -1.07 16.57 -12.77
C PRO A 163 0.01 17.54 -12.25
N ASN A 164 0.50 17.33 -11.02
CA ASN A 164 1.54 18.16 -10.42
C ASN A 164 2.98 17.70 -10.76
N GLN A 165 3.13 16.50 -11.32
CA GLN A 165 4.39 15.89 -11.73
C GLN A 165 4.12 14.96 -12.94
N PRO A 166 3.93 15.52 -14.14
CA PRO A 166 3.48 14.76 -15.31
C PRO A 166 4.58 13.92 -15.98
N SER A 167 5.83 14.02 -15.51
CA SER A 167 6.92 13.15 -15.99
C SER A 167 6.87 11.78 -15.30
N ALA A 168 7.57 10.82 -15.90
CA ALA A 168 7.80 9.50 -15.33
C ALA A 168 8.53 9.51 -13.99
N SER A 169 9.35 10.54 -13.72
CA SER A 169 10.13 10.68 -12.49
C SER A 169 9.27 11.07 -11.28
N CYS A 170 9.65 10.62 -10.09
CA CYS A 170 9.05 11.08 -8.84
C CYS A 170 9.13 12.60 -8.68
N ASP A 171 8.19 13.18 -7.92
CA ASP A 171 8.29 14.58 -7.49
C ASP A 171 9.62 14.75 -6.73
N PRO A 172 10.55 15.63 -7.13
CA PRO A 172 11.88 15.72 -6.52
C PRO A 172 11.88 15.94 -5.01
N ARG A 173 10.79 16.48 -4.45
CA ARG A 173 10.64 16.69 -3.00
C ARG A 173 10.40 15.38 -2.25
N VAL A 174 9.81 14.36 -2.89
CA VAL A 174 9.47 13.10 -2.21
C VAL A 174 10.71 12.34 -1.75
N PHE A 175 11.84 12.44 -2.44
CA PHE A 175 13.07 11.78 -2.01
C PHE A 175 13.49 12.22 -0.59
N LYS A 176 13.42 13.53 -0.32
CA LYS A 176 13.73 14.09 1.00
C LYS A 176 12.64 13.78 2.02
N GLU A 177 11.38 13.79 1.60
CA GLU A 177 10.25 13.50 2.49
C GLU A 177 10.22 12.02 2.89
N ASN A 178 10.46 11.11 1.96
CA ASN A 178 10.63 9.69 2.25
C ASN A 178 11.87 9.47 3.15
N ASP A 179 12.96 10.22 2.97
CA ASP A 179 14.09 10.16 3.91
C ASP A 179 13.70 10.62 5.34
N GLN A 180 12.82 11.62 5.48
CA GLN A 180 12.29 12.07 6.77
C GLN A 180 11.39 11.02 7.43
N LEU A 181 10.77 10.13 6.65
CA LEU A 181 9.98 9.00 7.13
C LEU A 181 10.82 7.80 7.60
N SER A 182 12.13 7.97 7.85
CA SER A 182 13.00 6.92 8.41
C SER A 182 12.47 6.23 9.67
N TRP A 183 11.61 6.91 10.46
CA TRP A 183 10.94 6.31 11.61
C TRP A 183 9.92 5.23 11.20
N LEU A 184 9.26 5.38 10.05
CA LEU A 184 8.30 4.41 9.50
C LEU A 184 9.05 3.19 8.96
N TRP A 185 10.05 3.41 8.11
CA TRP A 185 10.82 2.34 7.46
C TRP A 185 11.56 1.42 8.45
N LYS A 186 11.93 1.95 9.62
CA LYS A 186 12.53 1.16 10.71
C LYS A 186 11.53 0.19 11.37
N MET A 187 10.25 0.55 11.36
CA MET A 187 9.17 -0.22 12.00
C MET A 187 8.56 -1.25 11.05
N GLU A 188 8.54 -0.97 9.75
CA GLU A 188 7.98 -1.85 8.73
C GLU A 188 8.88 -3.06 8.43
N ASP A 189 8.25 -4.18 8.13
CA ASP A 189 8.95 -5.42 7.77
C ASP A 189 9.06 -5.62 6.25
N SER A 190 8.21 -4.93 5.48
CA SER A 190 8.16 -4.92 4.01
C SER A 190 7.84 -3.52 3.49
N ILE A 191 8.19 -3.21 2.24
CA ILE A 191 7.80 -1.97 1.55
C ILE A 191 6.65 -2.27 0.58
N ILE A 192 5.54 -1.53 0.66
CA ILE A 192 4.28 -1.89 -0.03
C ILE A 192 3.74 -0.69 -0.83
N PRO A 193 4.37 -0.33 -1.95
CA PRO A 193 3.86 0.74 -2.81
C PRO A 193 2.58 0.28 -3.51
N SER A 194 1.74 1.24 -3.91
CA SER A 194 0.56 0.96 -4.74
C SER A 194 0.90 1.12 -6.22
N LEU A 195 0.65 0.09 -7.02
CA LEU A 195 0.89 0.09 -8.46
C LEU A 195 -0.42 0.01 -9.26
N TYR A 196 -1.43 0.77 -8.84
CA TYR A 196 -2.71 0.82 -9.54
C TYR A 196 -2.60 1.71 -10.76
N LEU A 197 -2.89 1.15 -11.94
CA LEU A 197 -2.65 1.82 -13.21
C LEU A 197 -3.93 2.44 -13.75
N PRO A 198 -3.93 3.71 -14.17
CA PRO A 198 -5.00 4.28 -14.98
C PRO A 198 -4.89 3.84 -16.45
N LYS A 199 -6.03 3.71 -17.14
CA LYS A 199 -6.12 3.36 -18.57
C LYS A 199 -5.77 4.53 -19.47
N SER A 200 -5.92 5.75 -18.96
CA SER A 200 -5.52 6.98 -19.64
C SER A 200 -4.03 7.03 -19.97
N LEU A 201 -3.19 6.26 -19.28
CA LEU A 201 -1.77 6.10 -19.60
C LEU A 201 -1.55 5.06 -20.70
N THR A 202 -0.62 5.37 -21.61
CA THR A 202 -0.13 4.44 -22.63
C THR A 202 0.56 3.23 -21.98
N SER A 203 0.83 2.17 -22.77
CA SER A 203 1.57 1.02 -22.26
C SER A 203 2.97 1.38 -21.78
N HIS A 204 3.63 2.35 -22.41
CA HIS A 204 4.97 2.77 -22.03
C HIS A 204 4.95 3.56 -20.73
N GLU A 205 4.04 4.53 -20.61
CA GLU A 205 3.87 5.31 -19.38
C GLU A 205 3.50 4.42 -18.18
N ARG A 206 2.72 3.35 -18.37
CA ARG A 206 2.42 2.39 -17.31
C ARG A 206 3.65 1.60 -16.86
N SER A 207 4.55 1.25 -17.78
CA SER A 207 5.84 0.64 -17.42
C SER A 207 6.72 1.63 -16.66
N ASP A 208 6.82 2.87 -17.14
CA ASP A 208 7.61 3.93 -16.48
C ASP A 208 7.06 4.26 -15.09
N PHE A 209 5.73 4.23 -14.93
CA PHE A 209 5.06 4.39 -13.65
C PHE A 209 5.56 3.36 -12.64
N ILE A 210 5.46 2.08 -13.00
CA ILE A 210 5.86 0.96 -12.14
C ILE A 210 7.35 1.01 -11.84
N ALA A 211 8.17 1.22 -12.87
CA ALA A 211 9.62 1.25 -12.72
C ALA A 211 10.06 2.33 -11.73
N THR A 212 9.50 3.53 -11.83
CA THR A 212 9.92 4.66 -10.99
C THR A 212 9.41 4.52 -9.54
N GLU A 213 8.16 4.09 -9.33
CA GLU A 213 7.65 3.78 -7.97
C GLU A 213 8.52 2.71 -7.28
N LEU A 214 8.96 1.70 -8.04
CA LEU A 214 9.84 0.65 -7.52
C LEU A 214 11.27 1.11 -7.29
N GLN A 215 11.84 1.95 -8.15
CA GLN A 215 13.16 2.53 -7.92
C GLN A 215 13.21 3.31 -6.61
N GLU A 216 12.16 4.08 -6.29
CA GLU A 216 12.06 4.78 -5.00
C GLU A 216 11.87 3.82 -3.82
N SER A 217 11.10 2.74 -4.02
CA SER A 217 10.93 1.68 -3.04
C SER A 217 12.25 0.95 -2.75
N VAL A 218 13.05 0.63 -3.77
CA VAL A 218 14.39 0.04 -3.65
C VAL A 218 15.35 1.00 -2.95
N ARG A 219 15.35 2.28 -3.33
CA ARG A 219 16.18 3.31 -2.68
C ARG A 219 15.89 3.40 -1.18
N THR A 220 14.62 3.36 -0.81
CA THR A 220 14.17 3.37 0.58
C THR A 220 14.56 2.06 1.28
N SER A 221 14.23 0.91 0.70
CA SER A 221 14.53 -0.42 1.26
C SER A 221 16.02 -0.63 1.58
N LYS A 222 16.92 -0.22 0.67
CA LYS A 222 18.39 -0.33 0.86
C LYS A 222 18.90 0.40 2.11
N LYS A 223 18.22 1.45 2.55
CA LYS A 223 18.59 2.19 3.77
C LYS A 223 18.16 1.49 5.06
N PHE A 224 17.27 0.49 5.00
CA PHE A 224 16.62 -0.13 6.15
C PHE A 224 16.62 -1.66 6.08
N SER A 225 17.80 -2.25 5.88
CA SER A 225 18.02 -3.71 5.93
C SER A 225 17.43 -4.49 4.74
N ASN A 226 17.36 -3.89 3.55
CA ASN A 226 16.89 -4.54 2.33
C ASN A 226 15.53 -5.24 2.52
N ARG A 227 14.57 -4.53 3.11
CA ARG A 227 13.21 -5.06 3.29
C ARG A 227 12.62 -5.52 1.96
N PRO A 228 11.90 -6.65 1.93
CA PRO A 228 11.23 -7.10 0.73
C PRO A 228 10.24 -6.05 0.23
N ILE A 229 10.15 -5.90 -1.08
CA ILE A 229 9.23 -4.96 -1.73
C ILE A 229 8.09 -5.79 -2.31
N LEU A 230 6.88 -5.55 -1.81
CA LEU A 230 5.67 -6.30 -2.14
C LEU A 230 4.58 -5.35 -2.65
N PRO A 231 4.67 -4.86 -3.89
CA PRO A 231 3.74 -3.88 -4.41
C PRO A 231 2.31 -4.43 -4.46
N TYR A 232 1.34 -3.54 -4.24
CA TYR A 232 -0.06 -3.82 -4.45
C TYR A 232 -0.43 -3.64 -5.91
N PHE A 233 -0.93 -4.72 -6.51
CA PHE A 233 -1.37 -4.77 -7.90
C PHE A 233 -2.88 -5.00 -7.94
N TRP A 234 -3.59 -4.15 -8.70
CA TRP A 234 -4.99 -4.36 -9.03
C TRP A 234 -5.11 -4.81 -10.48
N TYR A 235 -5.95 -5.80 -10.74
CA TYR A 235 -6.15 -6.39 -12.08
C TYR A 235 -7.07 -5.56 -13.00
N LYS A 236 -7.34 -4.31 -12.62
CA LYS A 236 -8.22 -3.38 -13.34
C LYS A 236 -7.64 -1.98 -13.38
N PHE A 237 -8.12 -1.19 -14.33
CA PHE A 237 -7.73 0.21 -14.44
C PHE A 237 -8.39 1.08 -13.37
N GLN A 238 -7.60 1.90 -12.68
CA GLN A 238 -8.06 2.73 -11.56
C GLN A 238 -9.13 3.76 -11.97
N ASP A 239 -9.00 4.32 -13.18
CA ASP A 239 -9.93 5.28 -13.79
C ASP A 239 -11.03 4.61 -14.64
N GLN A 240 -10.97 3.29 -14.86
CA GLN A 240 -11.97 2.50 -15.57
C GLN A 240 -12.19 1.14 -14.89
N VAL A 241 -12.81 1.17 -13.71
CA VAL A 241 -12.94 0.04 -12.78
C VAL A 241 -13.77 -1.16 -13.26
N ASP A 242 -14.36 -1.10 -14.46
CA ASP A 242 -15.05 -2.24 -15.09
C ASP A 242 -14.18 -2.95 -16.14
N VAL A 243 -12.99 -2.43 -16.43
CA VAL A 243 -12.08 -2.95 -17.45
C VAL A 243 -10.94 -3.73 -16.80
N TYR A 244 -10.86 -5.02 -17.13
CA TYR A 244 -9.72 -5.87 -16.78
C TYR A 244 -8.49 -5.53 -17.62
N PHE A 245 -7.31 -5.70 -17.03
CA PHE A 245 -6.05 -5.67 -17.78
C PHE A 245 -6.01 -6.79 -18.83
N SER A 246 -5.53 -6.47 -20.04
CA SER A 246 -5.22 -7.49 -21.03
C SER A 246 -4.04 -8.36 -20.59
N GLU A 247 -3.82 -9.50 -21.24
CA GLU A 247 -2.66 -10.35 -20.98
C GLU A 247 -1.33 -9.58 -21.10
N ASN A 248 -1.22 -8.73 -22.13
CA ASN A 248 -0.03 -7.88 -22.32
C ASN A 248 0.15 -6.87 -21.18
N ASP A 249 -0.94 -6.27 -20.68
CA ASP A 249 -0.87 -5.34 -19.56
C ASP A 249 -0.37 -6.04 -18.28
N ILE A 250 -0.86 -7.26 -18.01
CA ILE A 250 -0.45 -8.05 -16.84
C ILE A 250 1.01 -8.48 -16.95
N LEU A 251 1.39 -9.12 -18.06
CA LEU A 251 2.75 -9.64 -18.26
C LEU A 251 3.80 -8.53 -18.25
N ASN A 252 3.52 -7.39 -18.91
CA ASN A 252 4.43 -6.25 -18.88
C ASN A 252 4.53 -5.68 -17.46
N SER A 253 3.41 -5.53 -16.75
CA SER A 253 3.45 -5.04 -15.36
C SER A 253 4.31 -5.95 -14.47
N PHE A 254 4.10 -7.26 -14.54
CA PHE A 254 4.84 -8.23 -13.74
C PHE A 254 6.33 -8.28 -14.11
N LYS A 255 6.65 -8.19 -15.40
CA LYS A 255 8.03 -8.13 -15.87
C LYS A 255 8.74 -6.88 -15.36
N VAL A 256 8.11 -5.71 -15.49
CA VAL A 256 8.67 -4.46 -14.98
C VAL A 256 8.82 -4.50 -13.46
N MET A 257 7.88 -5.12 -12.74
CA MET A 257 8.02 -5.32 -11.28
C MET A 257 9.25 -6.16 -10.93
N LEU A 258 9.41 -7.31 -11.59
CA LEU A 258 10.56 -8.19 -11.38
C LEU A 258 11.88 -7.48 -11.70
N ASP A 259 11.97 -6.84 -12.88
CA ASP A 259 13.17 -6.18 -13.37
C ASP A 259 13.56 -4.95 -12.50
N ASN A 260 12.65 -4.41 -11.68
CA ASN A 260 12.89 -3.28 -10.79
C ASN A 260 12.92 -3.65 -9.30
N GLY A 261 13.19 -4.91 -8.97
CA GLY A 261 13.53 -5.33 -7.61
C GLY A 261 12.34 -5.61 -6.68
N ALA A 262 11.15 -5.85 -7.22
CA ALA A 262 10.05 -6.39 -6.42
C ALA A 262 10.39 -7.83 -5.98
N SER A 263 10.21 -8.11 -4.68
CA SER A 263 10.43 -9.45 -4.10
C SER A 263 9.22 -10.38 -4.31
N GLY A 264 8.11 -9.82 -4.75
CA GLY A 264 6.81 -10.44 -4.95
C GLY A 264 5.77 -9.33 -5.14
N PHE A 265 4.48 -9.65 -5.14
CA PHE A 265 3.41 -8.66 -5.20
C PHE A 265 2.12 -9.20 -4.59
N VAL A 266 1.26 -8.28 -4.13
CA VAL A 266 -0.07 -8.60 -3.60
C VAL A 266 -1.10 -8.30 -4.67
N ILE A 267 -1.89 -9.31 -5.06
CA ILE A 267 -3.04 -9.11 -5.96
C ILE A 267 -4.23 -8.67 -5.12
N TRP A 268 -4.63 -7.41 -5.25
CA TRP A 268 -5.77 -6.84 -4.58
C TRP A 268 -7.02 -6.83 -5.47
N GLY A 269 -8.21 -6.81 -4.86
CA GLY A 269 -9.48 -6.63 -5.55
C GLY A 269 -10.55 -6.04 -4.63
N SER A 270 -11.45 -5.24 -5.20
CA SER A 270 -12.56 -4.63 -4.46
C SER A 270 -13.69 -5.63 -4.23
N TYR A 271 -14.44 -5.47 -3.13
CA TYR A 271 -15.70 -6.21 -2.96
C TYR A 271 -16.66 -5.98 -4.15
N LYS A 272 -16.61 -4.79 -4.77
CA LYS A 272 -17.44 -4.42 -5.93
C LYS A 272 -17.10 -5.23 -7.18
N ASP A 273 -15.91 -5.82 -7.24
CA ASP A 273 -15.45 -6.62 -8.38
C ASP A 273 -16.04 -8.03 -8.38
N VAL A 274 -16.54 -8.50 -7.22
CA VAL A 274 -17.00 -9.88 -6.99
C VAL A 274 -18.29 -9.96 -6.15
N ASN A 275 -19.12 -8.91 -6.15
CA ASN A 275 -20.36 -8.86 -5.35
C ASN A 275 -21.59 -9.52 -5.98
N THR A 276 -21.49 -10.03 -7.22
CA THR A 276 -22.58 -10.76 -7.91
C THR A 276 -22.08 -12.06 -8.52
N ARG A 277 -23.00 -13.01 -8.78
CA ARG A 277 -22.66 -14.28 -9.43
C ARG A 277 -21.97 -14.09 -10.78
N LYS A 278 -22.47 -13.17 -11.60
CA LYS A 278 -21.89 -12.84 -12.91
C LYS A 278 -20.47 -12.31 -12.78
N LYS A 279 -20.25 -11.38 -11.84
CA LYS A 279 -18.93 -10.80 -11.57
C LYS A 279 -17.93 -11.85 -11.06
N CYS A 280 -18.34 -12.70 -10.12
CA CYS A 280 -17.55 -13.85 -9.66
C CYS A 280 -17.16 -14.81 -10.80
N PHE A 281 -18.11 -15.15 -11.67
CA PHE A 281 -17.86 -16.02 -12.82
C PHE A 281 -16.88 -15.39 -13.80
N ASN A 282 -17.08 -14.11 -14.13
CA ASN A 282 -16.19 -13.37 -15.01
C ASN A 282 -14.76 -13.29 -14.44
N PHE A 283 -14.62 -12.98 -13.15
CA PHE A 283 -13.32 -12.94 -12.49
C PHE A 283 -12.66 -14.33 -12.46
N LYS A 284 -13.40 -15.41 -12.17
CA LYS A 284 -12.86 -16.78 -12.23
C LYS A 284 -12.33 -17.14 -13.61
N ASN A 285 -13.04 -16.76 -14.67
CA ASN A 285 -12.57 -16.99 -16.04
C ASN A 285 -11.33 -16.15 -16.37
N TYR A 286 -11.34 -14.87 -15.98
CA TYR A 286 -10.20 -13.98 -16.13
C TYR A 286 -8.95 -14.53 -15.42
N LEU A 287 -9.12 -14.96 -14.17
CA LEU A 287 -8.08 -15.57 -13.36
C LEU A 287 -7.50 -16.82 -14.01
N LYS A 288 -8.35 -17.75 -14.47
CA LYS A 288 -7.89 -19.01 -15.04
C LYS A 288 -7.22 -18.87 -16.41
N ARG A 289 -7.63 -17.87 -17.20
CA ARG A 289 -7.18 -17.72 -18.59
C ARG A 289 -6.06 -16.70 -18.78
N MET A 290 -5.96 -15.69 -17.92
CA MET A 290 -5.02 -14.59 -18.08
C MET A 290 -4.15 -14.40 -16.84
N LEU A 291 -4.75 -14.02 -15.70
CA LEU A 291 -3.97 -13.60 -14.53
C LEU A 291 -3.14 -14.73 -13.93
N GLY A 292 -3.74 -15.91 -13.70
CA GLY A 292 -3.06 -17.07 -13.14
C GLY A 292 -1.88 -17.55 -14.01
N PRO A 293 -2.08 -17.82 -15.31
CA PRO A 293 -0.99 -18.14 -16.22
C PRO A 293 0.12 -17.08 -16.25
N ALA A 294 -0.22 -15.79 -16.24
CA ALA A 294 0.79 -14.72 -16.20
C ALA A 294 1.62 -14.73 -14.90
N VAL A 295 1.00 -15.03 -13.75
CA VAL A 295 1.74 -15.22 -12.48
C VAL A 295 2.70 -16.42 -12.58
N ALA A 296 2.24 -17.54 -13.13
CA ALA A 296 3.08 -18.73 -13.30
C ALA A 296 4.28 -18.44 -14.22
N THR A 297 4.06 -17.72 -15.32
CA THR A 297 5.11 -17.29 -16.26
C THR A 297 6.15 -16.41 -15.58
N ILE A 298 5.73 -15.35 -14.87
CA ILE A 298 6.71 -14.46 -14.22
C ILE A 298 7.47 -15.16 -13.10
N LYS A 299 6.82 -16.08 -12.36
CA LYS A 299 7.49 -16.89 -11.34
C LYS A 299 8.57 -17.79 -11.95
N ALA A 300 8.27 -18.44 -13.08
CA ALA A 300 9.25 -19.26 -13.78
C ALA A 300 10.45 -18.43 -14.29
N ILE A 301 10.19 -17.22 -14.79
CA ILE A 301 11.24 -16.26 -15.17
C ILE A 301 12.06 -15.86 -13.94
N ALA A 302 11.43 -15.51 -12.81
CA ALA A 302 12.15 -15.11 -11.60
C ALA A 302 13.12 -16.19 -11.10
N SER A 303 12.73 -17.47 -11.16
CA SER A 303 13.60 -18.59 -10.80
C SER A 303 14.87 -18.66 -11.66
N THR A 304 14.84 -18.21 -12.93
CA THR A 304 16.06 -18.21 -13.74
C THR A 304 17.05 -17.11 -13.36
N TYR A 305 16.58 -16.00 -12.79
CA TYR A 305 17.46 -14.93 -12.29
C TYR A 305 18.23 -15.40 -11.05
N THR A 306 17.56 -16.08 -10.11
CA THR A 306 18.21 -16.58 -8.89
C THR A 306 19.31 -17.60 -9.21
N PHE A 307 19.08 -18.50 -10.16
CA PHE A 307 20.12 -19.44 -10.60
C PHE A 307 21.34 -18.75 -11.24
N ALA A 308 21.13 -17.64 -11.97
CA ALA A 308 22.24 -16.90 -12.58
C ALA A 308 23.05 -16.10 -11.55
N ASP A 309 22.39 -15.53 -10.54
CA ASP A 309 23.05 -14.81 -9.45
C ASP A 309 23.85 -15.76 -8.54
N ASP A 310 23.33 -16.95 -8.26
CA ASP A 310 24.03 -17.98 -7.46
C ASP A 310 25.32 -18.44 -8.18
N ILE A 311 25.26 -18.73 -9.49
CA ILE A 311 26.45 -19.11 -10.29
C ILE A 311 27.53 -18.02 -10.28
N ASN A 312 27.13 -16.75 -10.39
CA ASN A 312 28.08 -15.63 -10.39
C ASN A 312 28.64 -15.34 -8.99
N SER A 313 27.98 -15.77 -7.92
CA SER A 313 28.44 -15.60 -6.54
C SER A 313 29.44 -16.68 -6.09
N ASP A 314 29.44 -17.85 -6.75
CA ASP A 314 30.39 -18.95 -6.50
C ASP A 314 31.74 -18.78 -7.26
N GLU A 315 31.86 -17.76 -8.12
CA GLU A 315 33.11 -17.42 -8.85
C GLU A 315 33.93 -16.27 -8.22
N LEU A 316 33.62 -15.83 -6.98
CA LEU A 316 34.33 -14.76 -6.27
C LEU A 316 35.05 -15.19 -4.99
#